data_AF-A0A2E0YAW8-F1
#
_entry.id   AF-A0A2E0YAW8-F1
#
_cell.length_a   1.000
_cell.length_b   1.000
_cell.length_c   1.000
_cell.angle_alpha   90.00
_cell.angle_beta   90.00
_cell.angle_gamma   90.00
#
_symmetry.space_group_name_H-M   'P 1'
#
loop_
_entity.id
_entity.type
_entity.pdbx_description
1 polymer ?
#
loop_
_entity_poly.entity_id
_entity_poly.type
_entity_poly.pdbx_seq_one_letter_code
_entity_poly.pdbx_strand_id
1 'polypeptide(L)'
;IQYNNFKLLQDVVKTFAKKISIQLKLDDIKNDKIDSIKGLIDQHDGKHDLSFIVYDNEEKIMVEMNSEKQKINISPKLLSDLEGNNIFYKLN
;
A
#
# COMPACT_ATOMS: atom_id res chain seq x y z
N ILE A 1 -13.63 14.80 31.95
CA ILE A 1 -12.86 13.53 32.00
C ILE A 1 -12.35 13.28 30.58
N GLN A 2 -11.08 13.56 30.34
CA GLN A 2 -10.50 13.56 28.99
C GLN A 2 -9.67 12.28 28.85
N TYR A 3 -10.28 11.23 28.31
CA TYR A 3 -9.58 10.00 27.99
C TYR A 3 -8.76 10.24 26.71
N ASN A 4 -7.51 10.68 26.89
CA ASN A 4 -6.50 10.53 25.85
C ASN A 4 -6.30 9.03 25.63
N ASN A 5 -6.87 8.53 24.54
CA ASN A 5 -6.61 7.21 24.00
C ASN A 5 -5.10 7.03 23.88
N PHE A 6 -4.48 6.36 24.86
CA PHE A 6 -3.13 5.82 24.74
C PHE A 6 -3.18 4.66 23.75
N LYS A 7 -3.27 4.99 22.46
CA LYS A 7 -2.95 4.05 21.41
C LYS A 7 -1.43 4.02 21.30
N LEU A 8 -0.84 2.84 21.47
CA LEU A 8 0.58 2.60 21.17
C LEU A 8 0.91 3.20 19.80
N LEU A 9 1.91 4.07 19.73
CA LEU A 9 2.28 4.80 18.50
C LEU A 9 2.36 3.89 17.27
N GLN A 10 2.91 2.69 17.45
CA GLN A 10 3.01 1.63 16.43
C GLN A 10 1.66 1.24 15.80
N ASP A 11 0.56 1.21 16.56
CA ASP A 11 -0.78 0.86 16.07
C ASP A 11 -1.50 2.08 15.47
N VAL A 12 -1.15 3.29 15.93
CA VAL A 12 -1.63 4.55 15.36
C VAL A 12 -1.03 4.75 13.97
N VAL A 13 0.28 4.61 13.81
CA VAL A 13 0.93 4.88 12.52
C VAL A 13 0.42 3.94 11.41
N LYS A 14 0.17 2.66 11.73
CA LYS A 14 -0.40 1.69 10.76
C LYS A 14 -1.84 2.02 10.34
N THR A 15 -2.61 2.71 11.17
CA THR A 15 -4.04 2.97 10.94
C THR A 15 -4.32 4.41 10.44
N PHE A 16 -3.36 5.32 10.56
CA PHE A 16 -3.55 6.75 10.23
C PHE A 16 -2.86 7.21 8.93
N ALA A 17 -2.24 6.28 8.19
CA ALA A 17 -1.67 6.59 6.87
C ALA A 17 -2.77 7.14 5.94
N LYS A 18 -2.52 8.26 5.28
CA LYS A 18 -3.48 8.86 4.35
C LYS A 18 -3.34 8.29 2.95
N LYS A 19 -2.12 7.88 2.61
CA LYS A 19 -1.75 7.32 1.30
C LYS A 19 -0.89 6.08 1.50
N ILE A 20 -1.18 5.03 0.73
CA ILE A 20 -0.30 3.86 0.62
C ILE A 20 0.38 3.86 -0.74
N SER A 21 1.69 3.64 -0.75
CA SER A 21 2.51 3.56 -1.95
C SER A 21 3.05 2.15 -2.11
N ILE A 22 2.60 1.40 -3.11
CA ILE A 22 3.07 0.06 -3.41
C ILE A 22 4.33 0.16 -4.26
N GLN A 23 5.41 -0.48 -3.84
CA GLN A 23 6.68 -0.49 -4.55
C GLN A 23 6.85 -1.79 -5.31
N LEU A 24 7.09 -1.67 -6.61
CA LEU A 24 7.23 -2.79 -7.53
C LEU A 24 8.54 -2.71 -8.27
N LYS A 25 9.30 -3.81 -8.29
CA LYS A 25 10.47 -3.95 -9.16
C LYS A 25 9.99 -4.29 -10.56
N LEU A 26 10.50 -3.61 -11.59
CA LEU A 26 10.11 -3.90 -12.97
C LEU A 26 10.40 -5.36 -13.35
N ASP A 27 11.52 -5.93 -12.91
CA ASP A 27 11.85 -7.36 -13.02
C ASP A 27 10.79 -8.32 -12.43
N ASP A 28 10.14 -7.91 -11.35
CA ASP A 28 9.14 -8.72 -10.63
C ASP A 28 7.70 -8.36 -11.00
N ILE A 29 7.50 -7.38 -11.90
CA ILE A 29 6.18 -7.06 -12.43
C ILE A 29 5.81 -8.11 -13.47
N LYS A 30 5.16 -9.18 -12.99
CA LYS A 30 4.43 -10.12 -13.84
C LYS A 30 2.94 -9.84 -13.73
N ASN A 31 2.19 -10.18 -14.79
CA ASN A 31 0.73 -10.03 -14.80
C ASN A 31 0.08 -10.65 -13.57
N ASP A 32 0.56 -11.82 -13.12
CA ASP A 32 0.06 -12.52 -11.94
C ASP A 32 0.14 -11.66 -10.65
N LYS A 33 1.21 -10.88 -10.52
CA LYS A 33 1.44 -10.01 -9.35
C LYS A 33 0.56 -8.77 -9.42
N ILE A 34 0.39 -8.20 -10.61
CA ILE A 34 -0.55 -7.09 -10.84
C ILE A 34 -1.98 -7.55 -10.52
N ASP A 35 -2.39 -8.72 -11.00
CA ASP A 35 -3.74 -9.25 -10.77
C ASP A 35 -3.99 -9.57 -9.29
N SER A 36 -2.96 -10.10 -8.59
CA SER A 36 -3.04 -10.33 -7.14
C SER A 36 -3.20 -9.02 -6.36
N ILE A 37 -2.40 -8.00 -6.69
CA ILE A 37 -2.49 -6.68 -6.06
C ILE A 37 -3.85 -6.05 -6.35
N LYS A 38 -4.31 -6.11 -7.60
CA LYS A 38 -5.62 -5.60 -8.00
C LYS A 38 -6.75 -6.29 -7.23
N GLY A 39 -6.70 -7.62 -7.11
CA GLY A 39 -7.67 -8.37 -6.31
C GLY A 39 -7.67 -7.98 -4.84
N LEU A 40 -6.49 -7.76 -4.24
CA LEU A 40 -6.38 -7.27 -2.86
C LEU A 40 -6.95 -5.86 -2.70
N ILE A 41 -6.68 -4.95 -3.65
CA ILE A 41 -7.20 -3.59 -3.63
C ILE A 41 -8.73 -3.60 -3.76
N ASP A 42 -9.26 -4.36 -4.73
CA ASP A 42 -10.70 -4.47 -5.00
C ASP A 42 -11.45 -5.10 -3.81
N GLN A 43 -10.81 -5.98 -3.04
CA GLN A 43 -11.38 -6.53 -1.79
C GLN A 43 -11.40 -5.54 -0.63
N HIS A 44 -10.64 -4.45 -0.74
CA HIS A 44 -10.43 -3.48 0.32
C HIS A 44 -10.76 -2.06 -0.14
N ASP A 45 -11.91 -1.87 -0.79
CA ASP A 45 -12.42 -0.53 -1.14
C ASP A 45 -12.52 0.39 0.08
N GLY A 46 -12.04 1.63 -0.06
CA GLY A 46 -11.98 2.56 1.06
C GLY A 46 -11.90 4.03 0.65
N LYS A 47 -11.14 4.82 1.42
CA LYS A 47 -11.03 6.28 1.26
C LYS A 47 -9.60 6.80 1.13
N HIS A 48 -8.60 5.95 1.33
CA HIS A 48 -7.19 6.35 1.30
C HIS A 48 -6.67 6.33 -0.13
N ASP A 49 -5.70 7.20 -0.38
CA ASP A 49 -5.07 7.30 -1.69
C ASP A 49 -4.09 6.14 -1.92
N LEU A 50 -4.04 5.66 -3.15
CA LEU A 50 -3.11 4.62 -3.57
C LEU A 50 -2.13 5.20 -4.59
N SER A 51 -0.83 4.95 -4.40
CA SER A 51 0.14 5.12 -5.48
C SER A 51 0.97 3.87 -5.69
N PHE A 52 1.52 3.78 -6.90
CA PHE A 52 2.44 2.74 -7.29
C PHE A 52 3.77 3.39 -7.64
N ILE A 53 4.86 2.81 -7.14
CA ILE A 53 6.22 3.22 -7.48
C ILE A 53 6.85 2.02 -8.14
N VAL A 54 7.00 2.09 -9.46
CA VAL A 54 7.72 1.09 -10.23
C VAL A 54 9.16 1.52 -10.33
N TYR A 55 10.10 0.65 -9.95
CA TYR A 55 11.52 0.92 -10.07
C TYR A 55 12.24 -0.19 -10.83
N ASP A 56 13.16 0.20 -11.69
CA ASP A 56 14.05 -0.68 -12.42
C ASP A 56 15.47 -0.53 -11.87
N ASN A 57 16.12 -1.63 -11.52
CA ASN A 57 17.50 -1.62 -11.02
C ASN A 57 18.53 -1.47 -12.15
N GLU A 58 18.21 -1.99 -13.35
CA GLU A 58 19.10 -1.95 -14.51
C GLU A 58 19.16 -0.55 -15.09
N GLU A 59 18.00 0.04 -15.39
CA GLU A 59 17.92 1.40 -15.97
C GLU A 59 17.92 2.52 -14.92
N LYS A 60 17.83 2.18 -13.61
CA LYS A 60 17.68 3.13 -12.49
C LYS A 60 16.51 4.10 -12.66
N ILE A 61 15.48 3.65 -13.35
CA ILE A 61 14.28 4.44 -13.61
C ILE A 61 13.30 4.20 -12.45
N MET A 62 12.67 5.28 -12.00
CA MET A 62 11.57 5.23 -11.04
C MET A 62 10.36 5.96 -11.63
N VAL A 63 9.25 5.26 -11.73
CA VAL A 63 7.97 5.80 -12.19
C VAL A 63 7.00 5.78 -11.02
N GLU A 64 6.55 6.95 -10.59
CA GLU A 64 5.44 7.07 -9.64
C GLU A 64 4.12 7.26 -10.40
N MET A 65 3.18 6.36 -10.16
CA MET A 65 1.82 6.42 -10.66
C MET A 65 0.86 6.64 -9.50
N ASN A 66 0.29 7.84 -9.42
CA ASN A 66 -0.72 8.16 -8.43
C ASN A 66 -2.10 7.72 -8.94
N SER A 67 -2.79 6.89 -8.17
CA SER A 67 -4.15 6.47 -8.47
C SER A 67 -5.12 7.41 -7.76
N GLU A 68 -5.61 8.43 -8.47
CA GLU A 68 -6.62 9.35 -7.94
C GLU A 68 -8.02 8.71 -7.91
N LYS A 69 -8.25 7.71 -8.76
CA LYS A 69 -9.55 7.07 -8.94
C LYS A 69 -9.77 5.87 -8.03
N GLN A 70 -8.72 5.13 -7.67
CA GLN A 70 -8.85 3.99 -6.77
C GLN A 70 -8.59 4.42 -5.33
N LYS A 71 -9.54 4.12 -4.46
CA LYS A 71 -9.46 4.41 -3.03
C LYS A 71 -9.44 3.11 -2.26
N ILE A 72 -8.46 2.96 -1.37
CA ILE A 72 -8.26 1.74 -0.60
C ILE A 72 -8.49 1.97 0.89
N ASN A 73 -8.89 0.94 1.61
CA ASN A 73 -8.96 0.95 3.05
C ASN A 73 -7.66 0.38 3.63
N ILE A 74 -6.79 1.25 4.16
CA ILE A 74 -5.56 0.84 4.84
C ILE A 74 -5.97 0.25 6.20
N SER A 75 -6.25 -1.05 6.18
CA SER A 75 -6.59 -1.83 7.36
C SER A 75 -5.40 -2.69 7.79
N PRO A 76 -5.26 -3.03 9.08
CA PRO A 76 -4.21 -3.95 9.53
C PRO A 76 -4.22 -5.29 8.77
N LYS A 77 -5.41 -5.76 8.37
CA LYS A 77 -5.58 -6.96 7.55
C LYS A 77 -4.93 -6.81 6.18
N LEU A 78 -5.22 -5.72 5.47
CA LEU A 78 -4.59 -5.43 4.16
C LEU A 78 -3.06 -5.41 4.29
N LEU A 79 -2.52 -4.79 5.34
CA LEU A 79 -1.07 -4.73 5.56
C LEU A 79 -0.47 -6.14 5.77
N SER A 80 -1.12 -6.97 6.58
CA SER A 80 -0.72 -8.37 6.76
C SER A 80 -0.81 -9.19 5.47
N ASP A 81 -1.85 -8.96 4.65
CA ASP A 81 -2.01 -9.64 3.37
C ASP A 81 -0.93 -9.20 2.37
N LEU A 82 -0.57 -7.91 2.36
CA LEU A 82 0.55 -7.39 1.55
C LEU A 82 1.90 -7.97 1.98
N GLU A 83 2.17 -8.05 3.28
CA GLU A 83 3.39 -8.69 3.83
C GLU A 83 3.44 -10.18 3.48
N GLY A 84 2.33 -10.90 3.61
CA GLY A 84 2.23 -12.32 3.26
C GLY A 84 2.44 -12.62 1.78
N ASN A 85 2.06 -11.69 0.90
CA ASN A 85 2.30 -11.77 -0.55
C ASN A 85 3.67 -11.21 -0.98
N ASN A 86 4.53 -10.84 -0.02
CA ASN A 86 5.84 -10.26 -0.25
C ASN A 86 5.79 -9.01 -1.16
N ILE A 87 4.77 -8.18 -0.96
CA ILE A 87 4.57 -6.92 -1.66
C ILE A 87 5.12 -5.80 -0.79
N PHE A 88 6.10 -5.05 -1.32
CA PHE A 88 6.66 -3.91 -0.62
C PHE A 88 5.69 -2.72 -0.69
N TYR A 89 5.44 -2.10 0.46
CA TYR A 89 4.60 -0.92 0.56
C TYR A 89 5.21 0.12 1.49
N LYS A 90 4.82 1.38 1.29
CA LYS A 90 5.17 2.52 2.12
C LYS A 90 3.90 3.26 2.51
N LEU A 91 3.80 3.59 3.79
CA LEU A 91 2.71 4.41 4.34
C LEU A 91 3.16 5.88 4.37
N ASN A 92 2.34 6.80 3.86
CA ASN A 92 2.58 8.25 3.89
C ASN A 92 1.43 9.01 4.55
#